data_AF-A0A0Q3M490-F1
#
_entry.id   AF-A0A0Q3M490-F1
#
_cell.length_a   1.000
_cell.length_b   1.000
_cell.length_c   1.000
_cell.angle_alpha   90.00
_cell.angle_beta   90.00
_cell.angle_gamma   90.00
#
_symmetry.space_group_name_H-M   'P 1'
#
loop_
_entity.id
_entity.type
_entity.pdbx_description
1 polymer ?
#
loop_
_entity_poly.entity_id
_entity_poly.type
_entity_poly.pdbx_seq_one_letter_code
_entity_poly.pdbx_strand_id
1 'polypeptide(L)'
;MTRFFILLPALLLGACAYHTSRSSVVVVTDAKGVVENCQKIGEIDGQSQAHAIMPLDKTRDSVITRLKIAAAEQGGTHVLASVADIKWKGPDSKGTIYKCNP
;
A
#
# COMPACT_ATOMS: atom_id res chain seq x y z
N MET A 1 32.33 14.97 -27.93
CA MET A 1 31.00 15.07 -27.31
C MET A 1 30.32 13.70 -27.34
N THR A 2 30.71 12.77 -26.47
CA THR A 2 30.23 11.36 -26.54
C THR A 2 30.33 10.60 -25.20
N ARG A 3 30.46 11.31 -24.08
CA ARG A 3 30.62 10.69 -22.74
C ARG A 3 29.37 10.77 -21.84
N PHE A 4 28.35 11.54 -22.23
CA PHE A 4 27.15 11.75 -21.40
C PHE A 4 26.03 10.71 -21.59
N PHE A 5 26.11 9.86 -22.63
CA PHE A 5 25.05 8.88 -22.93
C PHE A 5 25.07 7.62 -22.08
N ILE A 6 26.14 7.37 -21.32
CA ILE A 6 26.30 6.14 -20.51
C ILE A 6 25.65 6.28 -19.12
N LEU A 7 25.29 7.50 -18.69
CA LEU A 7 24.69 7.75 -17.37
C LEU A 7 23.16 7.69 -17.37
N LEU A 8 22.51 7.66 -18.54
CA LEU A 8 21.05 7.60 -18.66
C LEU A 8 20.41 6.28 -18.15
N PRO A 9 21.00 5.09 -18.39
CA PRO A 9 20.39 3.83 -17.97
C PRO A 9 20.36 3.63 -16.44
N ALA A 10 21.26 4.29 -15.70
CA ALA A 10 21.36 4.16 -14.25
C ALA A 10 20.19 4.83 -13.50
N LEU A 11 19.57 5.86 -14.08
CA LEU A 11 18.42 6.57 -13.50
C LEU A 11 17.11 5.78 -13.62
N LEU A 12 17.01 4.87 -14.60
CA LEU A 12 15.81 4.05 -14.84
C LEU A 12 15.69 2.86 -13.87
N LEU A 13 16.78 2.46 -13.20
CA LEU A 13 16.79 1.37 -12.23
C LEU A 13 16.26 1.78 -10.84
N GLY A 14 16.05 3.08 -10.58
CA GLY A 14 15.53 3.60 -9.31
C GLY A 14 14.00 3.62 -9.19
N ALA A 15 13.26 3.24 -10.25
CA ALA A 15 11.80 3.35 -10.31
C ALA A 15 11.05 2.06 -9.92
N CYS A 16 11.71 1.08 -9.32
CA CYS A 16 10.98 0.02 -8.63
C CYS A 16 10.24 0.68 -7.46
N ALA A 17 8.93 0.45 -7.33
CA ALA A 17 8.14 0.96 -6.21
C ALA A 17 8.65 0.34 -4.90
N TYR A 18 9.67 0.94 -4.31
CA TYR A 18 10.34 0.44 -3.13
C TYR A 18 9.42 0.62 -1.92
N HIS A 19 9.40 -0.39 -1.06
CA HIS A 19 8.90 -0.31 0.30
C HIS A 19 9.65 0.84 1.00
N THR A 20 9.09 2.05 0.99
CA THR A 20 9.72 3.19 1.67
C THR A 20 9.53 3.02 3.17
N SER A 21 10.45 3.56 3.99
CA SER A 21 10.32 3.55 5.46
C SER A 21 8.96 4.09 5.95
N ARG A 22 8.34 4.99 5.17
CA ARG A 22 7.00 5.50 5.43
C ARG A 22 5.91 4.43 5.28
N SER A 23 6.01 3.54 4.30
CA SER A 23 5.06 2.44 4.09
C SER A 23 5.19 1.31 5.13
N SER A 24 6.37 1.09 5.71
CA SER A 24 6.55 0.07 6.76
C SER A 24 5.90 0.45 8.09
N VAL A 25 5.72 1.74 8.37
CA VAL A 25 5.03 2.25 9.57
C VAL A 25 3.51 2.10 9.45
N VAL A 26 2.98 1.98 8.23
CA VAL A 26 1.53 1.89 8.02
C VAL A 26 1.00 0.54 8.47
N VAL A 27 0.04 0.58 9.41
CA VAL A 27 -0.67 -0.59 9.92
C VAL A 27 -1.96 -0.76 9.13
N VAL A 28 -2.18 -1.95 8.56
CA VAL A 28 -3.45 -2.31 7.92
C VAL A 28 -4.23 -3.19 8.88
N THR A 29 -5.49 -2.83 9.15
CA THR A 29 -6.35 -3.52 10.12
C THR A 29 -7.79 -3.55 9.62
N ASP A 30 -8.56 -4.53 10.07
CA ASP A 30 -10.02 -4.61 9.89
C ASP A 30 -10.78 -4.14 11.15
N ALA A 31 -10.06 -3.97 12.27
CA ALA A 31 -10.62 -3.60 13.55
C ALA A 31 -10.85 -2.09 13.63
N LYS A 32 -12.13 -1.69 13.59
CA LYS A 32 -12.54 -0.28 13.71
C LYS A 32 -12.04 0.38 14.99
N GLY A 33 -11.96 -0.36 16.11
CA GLY A 33 -11.49 0.15 17.39
C GLY A 33 -10.05 0.71 17.38
N VAL A 34 -9.20 0.28 16.44
CA VAL A 34 -7.83 0.79 16.31
C VAL A 34 -7.81 2.20 15.71
N VAL A 35 -8.83 2.56 14.92
CA VAL A 35 -8.91 3.84 14.20
C VAL A 35 -9.95 4.82 14.77
N GLU A 36 -10.64 4.46 15.86
CA GLU A 36 -11.74 5.26 16.43
C GLU A 36 -11.32 6.68 16.84
N ASN A 37 -10.09 6.84 17.34
CA ASN A 37 -9.56 8.15 17.75
C ASN A 37 -8.70 8.82 16.65
N CYS A 38 -8.70 8.28 15.44
CA CYS A 38 -7.83 8.74 14.37
C CYS A 38 -8.58 9.58 13.33
N GLN A 39 -7.86 10.52 12.72
CA GLN A 39 -8.44 11.40 11.70
C GLN A 39 -8.52 10.66 10.36
N LYS A 40 -9.72 10.55 9.78
CA LYS A 40 -9.89 10.06 8.40
C LYS A 40 -9.27 11.06 7.42
N ILE A 41 -8.37 10.58 6.57
CA ILE A 41 -7.70 11.40 5.54
C ILE A 41 -8.35 11.21 4.18
N GLY A 42 -8.71 9.97 3.85
CA GLY A 42 -9.20 9.64 2.51
C GLY A 42 -9.48 8.15 2.33
N GLU A 43 -9.83 7.78 1.10
CA GLU A 43 -10.09 6.41 0.67
C GLU A 43 -9.12 6.05 -0.45
N ILE A 44 -8.68 4.80 -0.45
CA ILE A 44 -7.74 4.24 -1.43
C ILE A 44 -8.22 2.89 -1.91
N ASP A 45 -7.78 2.53 -3.11
CA ASP A 45 -7.99 1.21 -3.67
C ASP A 45 -6.64 0.54 -3.90
N GLY A 46 -6.45 -0.62 -3.29
CA GLY A 46 -5.28 -1.48 -3.48
C GLY A 46 -5.36 -2.35 -4.74
N GLN A 47 -6.38 -2.16 -5.60
CA GLN A 47 -6.59 -3.00 -6.79
C GLN A 47 -5.34 -3.14 -7.64
N SER A 48 -5.14 -4.38 -8.09
CA SER A 48 -4.14 -4.75 -9.06
C SER A 48 -4.84 -5.29 -10.29
N GLN A 49 -4.62 -4.66 -11.44
CA GLN A 49 -4.96 -5.28 -12.74
C GLN A 49 -4.10 -6.53 -13.02
N ALA A 50 -3.18 -6.91 -12.14
CA ALA A 50 -2.18 -7.94 -12.39
C ALA A 50 -2.63 -9.33 -11.90
N HIS A 51 -2.87 -10.19 -12.90
CA HIS A 51 -2.76 -11.65 -12.96
C HIS A 51 -3.81 -12.50 -12.22
N ALA A 52 -4.78 -12.99 -13.01
CA ALA A 52 -5.79 -13.99 -12.68
C ALA A 52 -5.25 -15.37 -12.21
N ILE A 53 -3.95 -15.51 -11.99
CA ILE A 53 -3.26 -16.78 -11.70
C ILE A 53 -2.41 -16.67 -10.41
N MET A 54 -2.68 -15.69 -9.54
CA MET A 54 -2.01 -15.63 -8.22
C MET A 54 -2.84 -16.33 -7.14
N PRO A 55 -2.20 -17.17 -6.28
CA PRO A 55 -2.84 -17.70 -5.08
C PRO A 55 -3.38 -16.57 -4.19
N LEU A 56 -4.51 -16.82 -3.52
CA LEU A 56 -5.21 -15.82 -2.69
C LEU A 56 -4.29 -15.15 -1.66
N ASP A 57 -3.40 -15.92 -1.02
CA ASP A 57 -2.44 -15.38 -0.03
C ASP A 57 -1.47 -14.37 -0.64
N LYS A 58 -0.95 -14.65 -1.84
CA LYS A 58 -0.05 -13.72 -2.55
C LYS A 58 -0.80 -12.48 -3.02
N THR A 59 -2.03 -12.65 -3.46
CA THR A 59 -2.91 -11.53 -3.80
C THR A 59 -3.16 -10.66 -2.57
N ARG A 60 -3.45 -11.25 -1.41
CA ARG A 60 -3.65 -10.54 -0.14
C ARG A 60 -2.42 -9.73 0.26
N ASP A 61 -1.25 -10.34 0.27
CA ASP A 61 0.01 -9.65 0.59
C ASP A 61 0.29 -8.49 -0.38
N SER A 62 0.00 -8.69 -1.66
CA SER A 62 0.18 -7.66 -2.69
C SER A 62 -0.75 -6.47 -2.48
N VAL A 63 -2.02 -6.71 -2.14
CA VAL A 63 -3.02 -5.67 -1.88
C VAL A 63 -2.67 -4.92 -0.60
N ILE A 64 -2.31 -5.62 0.48
CA ILE A 64 -1.84 -5.01 1.74
C ILE A 64 -0.65 -4.10 1.47
N THR A 65 0.33 -4.57 0.71
CA THR A 65 1.53 -3.79 0.39
C THR A 65 1.18 -2.50 -0.35
N ARG A 66 0.27 -2.57 -1.33
CA ARG A 66 -0.18 -1.38 -2.09
C ARG A 66 -0.95 -0.41 -1.22
N LEU A 67 -1.83 -0.90 -0.36
CA LEU A 67 -2.56 -0.07 0.59
C LEU A 67 -1.60 0.68 1.51
N LYS A 68 -0.54 0.02 2.00
CA LYS A 68 0.50 0.67 2.81
C LYS A 68 1.24 1.76 2.06
N ILE A 69 1.59 1.53 0.79
CA ILE A 69 2.26 2.53 -0.06
C ILE A 69 1.35 3.74 -0.27
N ALA A 70 0.10 3.52 -0.74
CA ALA A 70 -0.84 4.60 -1.02
C ALA A 70 -1.19 5.40 0.25
N ALA A 71 -1.33 4.74 1.39
CA ALA A 71 -1.55 5.41 2.66
C ALA A 71 -0.34 6.25 3.10
N ALA A 72 0.88 5.72 2.94
CA ALA A 72 2.10 6.44 3.25
C ALA A 72 2.31 7.67 2.36
N GLU A 73 1.96 7.58 1.07
CA GLU A 73 1.99 8.71 0.13
C GLU A 73 1.02 9.83 0.55
N GLN A 74 -0.12 9.49 1.13
CA GLN A 74 -1.09 10.44 1.66
C GLN A 74 -0.80 10.89 3.10
N GLY A 75 0.32 10.46 3.71
CA GLY A 75 0.69 10.81 5.08
C GLY A 75 -0.15 10.12 6.16
N GLY A 76 -0.78 9.00 5.83
CA GLY A 76 -1.49 8.13 6.74
C GLY A 76 -0.57 7.22 7.57
N THR A 77 -1.14 6.71 8.66
CA THR A 77 -0.47 5.80 9.60
C THR A 77 -1.21 4.47 9.71
N HIS A 78 -2.52 4.48 9.49
CA HIS A 78 -3.38 3.32 9.59
C HIS A 78 -4.27 3.23 8.36
N VAL A 79 -4.58 2.01 7.95
CA VAL A 79 -5.55 1.73 6.88
C VAL A 79 -6.55 0.74 7.40
N LEU A 80 -7.82 1.13 7.40
CA LEU A 80 -8.93 0.23 7.66
C LEU A 80 -9.33 -0.45 6.35
N ALA A 81 -9.10 -1.75 6.22
CA ALA A 81 -9.43 -2.51 5.02
C ALA A 81 -9.82 -3.96 5.34
N SER A 82 -10.79 -4.51 4.61
CA SER A 82 -11.26 -5.89 4.81
C SER A 82 -10.22 -6.95 4.43
N VAL A 83 -9.21 -6.59 3.63
CA VAL A 83 -8.06 -7.44 3.28
C VAL A 83 -7.18 -7.82 4.48
N ALA A 84 -7.30 -7.08 5.60
CA ALA A 84 -6.62 -7.43 6.84
C ALA A 84 -7.28 -8.62 7.57
N ASP A 85 -8.55 -8.94 7.26
CA ASP A 85 -9.23 -10.12 7.80
C ASP A 85 -8.63 -11.39 7.19
N ILE A 86 -8.31 -12.36 8.03
CA ILE A 86 -7.83 -13.69 7.61
C ILE A 86 -8.86 -14.45 6.75
N LYS A 87 -10.14 -14.07 6.85
CA LYS A 87 -11.25 -14.64 6.09
C LYS A 87 -11.50 -13.93 4.76
N TRP A 88 -10.65 -12.98 4.37
CA TRP A 88 -10.81 -12.22 3.13
C TRP A 88 -10.83 -13.13 1.89
N LYS A 89 -11.81 -12.91 1.00
CA LYS A 89 -12.09 -13.75 -0.19
C LYS A 89 -11.84 -13.07 -1.54
N GLY A 90 -11.23 -11.89 -1.56
CA GLY A 90 -10.57 -11.40 -2.77
C GLY A 90 -11.19 -10.29 -3.63
N PRO A 91 -12.46 -9.82 -3.50
CA PRO A 91 -12.88 -8.70 -4.34
C PRO A 91 -12.66 -7.32 -3.71
N ASP A 92 -12.62 -7.23 -2.38
CA ASP A 92 -12.57 -5.94 -1.69
C ASP A 92 -11.14 -5.55 -1.33
N SER A 93 -10.54 -4.72 -2.17
CA SER A 93 -9.20 -4.15 -1.98
C SER A 93 -9.26 -2.69 -1.51
N LYS A 94 -10.44 -2.17 -1.17
CA LYS A 94 -10.59 -0.79 -0.74
C LYS A 94 -10.16 -0.64 0.71
N GLY A 95 -9.56 0.49 1.00
CA GLY A 95 -9.12 0.87 2.34
C GLY A 95 -9.43 2.32 2.64
N THR A 96 -9.74 2.61 3.90
CA THR A 96 -9.84 3.99 4.39
C THR A 96 -8.57 4.35 5.15
N ILE A 97 -7.96 5.48 4.80
CA ILE A 97 -6.74 5.96 5.44
C ILE A 97 -7.07 6.79 6.66
N TYR A 98 -6.34 6.51 7.75
CA TYR A 98 -6.39 7.24 8.99
C TYR A 98 -5.00 7.76 9.41
N LYS A 99 -5.00 8.98 9.95
CA LYS A 99 -3.87 9.56 10.66
C LYS A 99 -4.13 9.46 12.16
N CYS A 100 -3.41 8.58 12.82
CA CYS A 100 -3.36 8.53 14.27
C CYS A 100 -2.14 9.35 14.68
N ASN A 101 -2.33 10.29 15.59
CA ASN A 101 -1.19 10.87 16.30
C ASN A 101 -0.80 9.87 17.39
N PRO A 102 0.49 9.52 17.52
CA PRO A 102 0.97 8.73 18.65
C PRO A 102 0.78 9.47 19.98
#